data_AF-A0A6B3HXT8-F1
#
_entry.id   AF-A0A6B3HXT8-F1
#
_cell.length_a   1.000
_cell.length_b   1.000
_cell.length_c   1.000
_cell.angle_alpha   90.00
_cell.angle_beta   90.00
_cell.angle_gamma   90.00
#
_symmetry.space_group_name_H-M   'P 1'
#
loop_
_entity.id
_entity.type
_entity.pdbx_description
1 polymer ?
#
loop_
_entity_poly.entity_id
_entity_poly.type
_entity_poly.pdbx_seq_one_letter_code
_entity_poly.pdbx_strand_id
1 'polypeptide(L)'
;MTQTISELLEAAADRALPVVRGIDDGQLDRRTPCAEYDVRALVNHLFQVVVNFQALAAREEADFSQEPDFVTGDWRGRFGAETARLVEAWGVPGA
;
A
#
# COMPACT_ATOMS: atom_id res chain seq x y z
N MET A 1 -11.98 10.37 22.53
CA MET A 1 -12.16 9.04 21.93
C MET A 1 -10.81 8.56 21.46
N THR A 2 -10.41 7.34 21.79
CA THR A 2 -9.17 6.74 21.29
C THR A 2 -9.50 6.12 19.93
N GLN A 3 -8.82 6.52 18.86
CA GLN A 3 -9.00 5.91 17.54
C GLN A 3 -8.24 4.57 17.48
N THR A 4 -8.82 3.57 16.84
CA THR A 4 -8.14 2.29 16.57
C THR A 4 -7.14 2.44 15.41
N ILE A 5 -6.21 1.49 15.28
CA ILE A 5 -5.28 1.48 14.15
C ILE A 5 -6.05 1.30 12.83
N SER A 6 -7.06 0.43 12.80
CA SER A 6 -7.90 0.23 11.61
C SER A 6 -8.63 1.49 11.16
N GLU A 7 -9.18 2.28 12.10
CA GLU A 7 -9.84 3.57 11.79
C GLU A 7 -8.85 4.58 11.18
N LEU A 8 -7.61 4.62 11.69
CA LEU A 8 -6.56 5.47 11.13
C LEU A 8 -6.15 5.02 9.73
N LEU A 9 -6.03 3.70 9.51
CA LEU A 9 -5.68 3.13 8.22
C LEU A 9 -6.79 3.34 7.18
N GLU A 10 -8.06 3.19 7.58
CA GLU A 10 -9.21 3.48 6.71
C GLU A 10 -9.22 4.94 6.27
N ALA A 11 -9.06 5.87 7.22
CA ALA A 11 -8.99 7.29 6.92
C ALA A 11 -7.79 7.66 6.01
N ALA A 12 -6.67 6.95 6.13
CA ALA A 12 -5.52 7.12 5.25
C ALA A 12 -5.80 6.54 3.85
N ALA A 13 -6.41 5.35 3.77
CA ALA A 13 -6.79 4.69 2.52
C ALA A 13 -7.75 5.55 1.69
N ASP A 14 -8.76 6.15 2.32
CA ASP A 14 -9.73 7.05 1.67
C ASP A 14 -9.07 8.22 0.95
N ARG A 15 -7.93 8.70 1.47
CA ARG A 15 -7.16 9.81 0.88
C ARG A 15 -6.14 9.33 -0.14
N ALA A 16 -5.51 8.18 0.10
CA ALA A 16 -4.45 7.65 -0.75
C ALA A 16 -4.98 7.00 -2.03
N LEU A 17 -6.08 6.24 -1.94
CA LEU A 17 -6.62 5.47 -3.06
C LEU A 17 -6.99 6.35 -4.28
N PRO A 18 -7.64 7.53 -4.12
CA PRO A 18 -7.91 8.41 -5.25
C PRO A 18 -6.64 8.89 -5.95
N VAL A 19 -5.57 9.18 -5.20
CA VAL A 19 -4.27 9.62 -5.75
C VAL A 19 -3.65 8.50 -6.57
N VAL A 20 -3.56 7.30 -5.99
CA VAL A 20 -2.95 6.14 -6.66
C VAL A 20 -3.74 5.73 -7.91
N ARG A 21 -5.08 5.77 -7.84
CA ARG A 21 -5.95 5.47 -9.00
C ARG A 21 -5.82 6.50 -10.12
N GLY A 22 -5.50 7.76 -9.79
CA GLY A 22 -5.31 8.84 -10.76
C GLY A 22 -3.95 8.85 -11.45
N ILE A 23 -3.03 7.94 -11.09
CA ILE A 23 -1.76 7.79 -11.81
C ILE A 23 -2.07 7.11 -13.14
N ASP A 24 -1.70 7.70 -14.27
CA ASP A 24 -1.79 7.07 -15.59
C ASP A 24 -0.51 6.29 -15.93
N ASP A 25 -0.60 5.32 -16.84
CA ASP A 25 0.57 4.49 -17.21
C ASP A 25 1.72 5.32 -17.80
N GLY A 26 1.41 6.39 -18.54
CA GLY A 26 2.41 7.35 -19.06
C GLY A 26 3.09 8.21 -17.99
N GLN A 27 2.75 8.05 -16.72
CA GLN A 27 3.36 8.74 -15.58
C GLN A 27 4.31 7.85 -14.78
N LEU A 28 4.29 6.54 -15.02
CA LEU A 28 5.01 5.55 -14.21
C LEU A 28 6.54 5.77 -14.25
N ASP A 29 7.08 6.23 -15.38
CA ASP A 29 8.52 6.48 -15.53
C ASP A 29 8.93 7.91 -15.11
N ARG A 30 8.00 8.71 -14.57
CA ARG A 30 8.32 10.07 -14.11
C ARG A 30 9.15 10.01 -12.82
N ARG A 31 10.12 10.92 -12.73
CA ARG A 31 10.96 11.11 -11.54
C ARG A 31 10.13 11.61 -10.36
N THR A 32 10.39 11.09 -9.17
CA THR A 32 9.90 11.68 -7.91
C THR A 32 10.94 12.63 -7.32
N PRO A 33 10.60 13.45 -6.30
CA PRO A 33 11.58 14.21 -5.54
C PRO A 33 12.57 13.34 -4.75
N CYS A 34 12.19 12.10 -4.42
CA CYS A 34 13.10 11.09 -3.86
C CYS A 34 13.92 10.50 -5.01
N ALA A 35 15.25 10.64 -4.97
CA ALA A 35 16.11 10.26 -6.10
C ALA A 35 16.11 8.75 -6.37
N GLU A 36 15.73 7.96 -5.36
CA GLU A 36 15.67 6.50 -5.37
C GLU A 36 14.46 5.96 -6.15
N TYR A 37 13.43 6.78 -6.40
CA TYR A 37 12.17 6.33 -6.98
C TYR A 37 11.75 7.14 -8.20
N ASP A 38 11.42 6.44 -9.29
CA ASP A 38 10.38 6.89 -10.20
C ASP A 38 8.99 6.54 -9.64
N VAL A 39 7.92 6.98 -10.31
CA VAL A 39 6.55 6.73 -9.83
C VAL A 39 6.25 5.24 -9.73
N ARG A 40 6.70 4.42 -10.70
CA ARG A 40 6.54 2.96 -10.69
C ARG A 40 7.17 2.34 -9.45
N ALA A 41 8.43 2.66 -9.18
CA ALA A 41 9.18 2.13 -8.05
C ALA A 41 8.55 2.58 -6.72
N LEU A 42 8.07 3.83 -6.63
CA LEU A 42 7.35 4.32 -5.45
C LEU A 42 6.03 3.56 -5.22
N VAL A 43 5.26 3.30 -6.28
CA VAL A 43 4.00 2.55 -6.16
C VAL A 43 4.26 1.09 -5.78
N ASN A 44 5.26 0.44 -6.38
CA ASN A 44 5.68 -0.92 -5.99
C ASN A 44 6.09 -0.98 -4.51
N HIS A 45 6.86 0.01 -4.04
CA HIS A 45 7.25 0.12 -2.64
C HIS A 45 6.03 0.30 -1.72
N LEU A 46 5.09 1.18 -2.06
CA LEU A 46 3.86 1.38 -1.28
C LEU A 46 3.03 0.10 -1.23
N PHE A 47 2.94 -0.63 -2.34
CA PHE A 47 2.23 -1.90 -2.42
C PHE A 47 2.87 -2.97 -1.52
N GLN A 48 4.21 -3.05 -1.50
CA GLN A 48 4.95 -3.93 -0.60
C GLN A 48 4.64 -3.60 0.87
N VAL A 49 4.61 -2.32 1.25
CA VAL A 49 4.25 -1.91 2.61
C VAL A 49 2.84 -2.39 2.96
N VAL A 50 1.86 -2.17 2.07
CA VAL A 50 0.47 -2.59 2.30
C VAL A 50 0.35 -4.11 2.50
N VAL A 51 1.08 -4.92 1.72
CA VAL A 51 1.04 -6.38 1.83
C VAL A 51 1.79 -6.86 3.08
N ASN A 52 3.01 -6.39 3.30
CA ASN A 52 3.83 -6.85 4.43
C ASN A 52 3.23 -6.48 5.78
N PHE A 53 2.54 -5.33 5.88
CA PHE A 53 1.87 -4.94 7.11
C PHE A 53 0.64 -5.81 7.44
N GLN A 54 0.07 -6.53 6.46
CA GLN A 54 -0.93 -7.56 6.74
C GLN A 54 -0.30 -8.75 7.49
N ALA A 55 0.88 -9.20 7.08
CA ALA A 55 1.62 -10.26 7.76
C ALA A 55 2.02 -9.85 9.19
N LEU A 56 2.44 -8.59 9.36
CA LEU A 56 2.75 -8.06 10.70
C LEU A 56 1.54 -8.03 11.63
N ALA A 57 0.34 -7.70 11.14
CA ALA A 57 -0.90 -7.80 11.93
C ALA A 57 -1.21 -9.24 12.35
N ALA A 58 -0.81 -10.22 11.55
CA ALA A 58 -0.89 -11.64 11.89
C ALA A 58 0.27 -12.12 12.80
N ARG A 59 1.18 -11.22 13.20
CA ARG A 59 2.41 -11.50 13.97
C ARG A 59 3.37 -12.46 13.26
N GLU A 60 3.35 -12.41 11.94
CA GLU A 60 4.25 -13.16 11.08
C GLU A 60 5.50 -12.32 10.74
N GLU A 61 6.54 -12.97 10.24
CA GLU A 61 7.71 -12.26 9.71
C GLU A 61 7.37 -11.59 8.38
N ALA A 62 7.88 -10.38 8.17
CA ALA A 62 7.71 -9.63 6.92
C ALA A 62 9.07 -9.34 6.29
N ASP A 63 9.17 -9.59 4.98
CA ASP A 63 10.40 -9.33 4.21
C ASP A 63 10.28 -8.05 3.38
N PHE A 64 10.98 -7.01 3.82
CA PHE A 64 11.08 -5.72 3.12
C PHE A 64 12.29 -5.64 2.18
N SER A 65 13.09 -6.70 2.05
CA SER A 65 14.27 -6.73 1.19
C SER A 65 13.95 -7.06 -0.28
N GLN A 66 12.75 -7.56 -0.56
CA GLN A 66 12.32 -7.87 -1.93
C GLN A 66 11.93 -6.60 -2.68
N GLU A 67 12.17 -6.60 -4.00
CA GLU A 67 11.65 -5.60 -4.93
C GLU A 67 10.57 -6.23 -5.83
N PRO A 68 9.31 -6.32 -5.35
CA PRO A 68 8.23 -6.93 -6.11
C PRO A 68 7.75 -6.04 -7.27
N ASP A 69 7.37 -6.67 -8.38
CA ASP A 69 6.73 -5.98 -9.51
C ASP A 69 5.20 -6.15 -9.48
N PHE A 70 4.54 -5.30 -8.70
CA PHE A 70 3.09 -5.24 -8.56
C PHE A 70 2.39 -4.38 -9.61
N VAL A 71 3.09 -3.42 -10.23
CA VAL A 71 2.54 -2.46 -11.22
C VAL A 71 2.40 -3.12 -12.60
N THR A 72 1.57 -4.17 -12.64
CA THR A 72 1.27 -5.01 -13.81
C THR A 72 -0.23 -5.28 -13.89
N GLY A 73 -0.79 -5.28 -15.12
CA GLY A 73 -2.22 -5.46 -15.35
C GLY A 73 -3.08 -4.41 -14.62
N ASP A 74 -4.19 -4.83 -13.98
CA ASP A 74 -5.02 -3.97 -13.14
C ASP A 74 -4.44 -3.81 -11.73
N TRP A 75 -3.25 -3.19 -11.66
CA TRP A 75 -2.57 -2.96 -10.39
C TRP A 75 -3.32 -1.94 -9.50
N ARG A 76 -4.11 -1.02 -10.08
CA ARG A 76 -4.90 -0.02 -9.35
C ARG A 76 -6.05 -0.67 -8.57
N GLY A 77 -6.78 -1.60 -9.21
CA GLY A 77 -7.80 -2.39 -8.55
C GLY A 77 -7.21 -3.27 -7.46
N ARG A 78 -6.10 -3.96 -7.75
CA ARG A 78 -5.38 -4.78 -6.77
C ARG A 78 -4.87 -3.98 -5.57
N PHE A 79 -4.29 -2.80 -5.78
CA PHE A 79 -3.82 -1.95 -4.68
C PHE A 79 -4.98 -1.58 -3.74
N GLY A 80 -6.15 -1.27 -4.30
CA GLY A 80 -7.36 -1.04 -3.52
C GLY A 80 -7.78 -2.25 -2.69
N ALA A 81 -7.77 -3.45 -3.28
CA ALA A 81 -8.12 -4.67 -2.58
C ALA A 81 -7.14 -4.99 -1.44
N GLU A 82 -5.83 -4.86 -1.66
CA GLU A 82 -4.84 -5.10 -0.60
C GLU A 82 -4.91 -4.04 0.51
N THR A 83 -5.24 -2.80 0.17
CA THR A 83 -5.43 -1.74 1.18
C THR A 83 -6.64 -2.05 2.06
N ALA A 84 -7.73 -2.59 1.50
CA ALA A 84 -8.88 -3.02 2.29
C ALA A 84 -8.51 -4.18 3.24
N ARG A 85 -7.76 -5.18 2.77
CA ARG A 85 -7.26 -6.28 3.62
C ARG A 85 -6.36 -5.79 4.74
N LEU A 86 -5.53 -4.78 4.49
CA LEU A 86 -4.71 -4.15 5.52
C LEU A 86 -5.58 -3.55 6.64
N VAL A 87 -6.63 -2.80 6.29
CA VAL A 87 -7.57 -2.24 7.28
C VAL A 87 -8.25 -3.35 8.09
N GLU A 88 -8.72 -4.40 7.42
CA GLU A 88 -9.34 -5.56 8.06
C GLU A 88 -8.39 -6.27 9.02
N ALA A 89 -7.14 -6.52 8.61
CA ALA A 89 -6.14 -7.22 9.41
C ALA A 89 -5.83 -6.49 10.72
N TRP A 90 -5.66 -5.18 10.67
CA TRP A 90 -5.41 -4.34 11.86
C TRP A 90 -6.69 -4.02 12.67
N GLY A 91 -7.85 -4.46 12.21
CA GLY A 91 -9.11 -4.42 12.96
C GLY A 91 -9.32 -5.62 13.89
N VAL A 92 -8.52 -6.67 13.74
CA VAL A 92 -8.59 -7.87 14.59
C VAL A 92 -8.03 -7.58 15.98
N PRO A 93 -8.74 -7.92 17.08
CA PRO A 93 -8.21 -7.74 18.42
C PRO A 93 -6.87 -8.47 18.63
N GLY A 94 -5.83 -7.71 18.98
CA GLY A 94 -4.51 -8.27 19.23
C GLY A 94 -3.60 -8.35 17.99
N ALA A 95 -4.01 -7.77 16.86
CA ALA A 95 -3.07 -7.33 15.84
C ALA A 95 -1.99 -6.40 16.44
#